data_AF-A0A1G6EVJ8-F1
#
_entry.id   AF-A0A1G6EVJ8-F1
#
_cell.length_a   1.000
_cell.length_b   1.000
_cell.length_c   1.000
_cell.angle_alpha   90.00
_cell.angle_beta   90.00
_cell.angle_gamma   90.00
#
_symmetry.space_group_name_H-M   'P 1'
#
loop_
_entity.id
_entity.type
_entity.pdbx_description
1 polymer ?
#
loop_
_entity_poly.entity_id
_entity_poly.type
_entity_poly.pdbx_seq_one_letter_code
_entity_poly.pdbx_strand_id
1 'polypeptide(L)'
;MDSMFLYDGFRPYVPKQKLADFDKAFHGRSTYTVSFMTDLIHQFVNLKYYAKLPKFREDGYLFNFFLLEFSQRNSKRVKAFRDFNKTPRNVDSSFLFSNP
;
A
#
# COMPACT_ATOMS: atom_id res chain seq x y z
N MET A 1 -5.05 -5.60 5.62
CA MET A 1 -6.26 -5.55 4.78
C MET A 1 -5.89 -5.13 3.37
N ASP A 2 -5.29 -3.95 3.19
CA ASP A 2 -4.88 -3.39 1.89
C ASP A 2 -3.90 -4.29 1.09
N SER A 3 -2.96 -4.97 1.75
CA SER A 3 -2.02 -5.90 1.08
C SER A 3 -2.70 -7.15 0.53
N MET A 4 -3.78 -7.62 1.17
CA MET A 4 -4.55 -8.78 0.72
C MET A 4 -5.31 -8.45 -0.56
N PHE A 5 -5.90 -7.25 -0.62
CA PHE A 5 -6.57 -6.74 -1.81
C PHE A 5 -5.62 -6.65 -3.01
N LEU A 6 -4.40 -6.16 -2.80
CA LEU A 6 -3.36 -6.12 -3.83
C LEU A 6 -2.94 -7.52 -4.28
N TYR A 7 -2.79 -8.45 -3.35
CA TYR A 7 -2.49 -9.84 -3.66
C TYR A 7 -3.57 -10.47 -4.54
N ASP A 8 -4.84 -10.39 -4.13
CA ASP A 8 -5.95 -10.97 -4.87
C ASP A 8 -6.12 -10.32 -6.25
N GLY A 9 -5.91 -9.01 -6.35
CA GLY A 9 -5.99 -8.28 -7.61
C GLY A 9 -4.86 -8.59 -8.59
N PHE A 10 -3.63 -8.78 -8.12
CA PHE A 10 -2.48 -9.04 -8.99
C PHE A 10 -2.28 -10.52 -9.31
N ARG A 11 -2.75 -11.43 -8.45
CA ARG A 11 -2.61 -12.89 -8.62
C ARG A 11 -3.09 -13.42 -9.98
N PRO A 12 -4.23 -12.95 -10.56
CA PRO A 12 -4.68 -13.36 -11.90
C PRO A 12 -3.69 -13.05 -13.02
N TYR A 13 -2.75 -12.13 -12.80
CA TYR A 13 -1.76 -11.66 -13.77
C TYR A 13 -0.40 -12.33 -13.60
N VAL A 14 -0.27 -13.23 -12.62
CA VAL A 14 0.92 -14.04 -12.41
C VAL A 14 0.88 -15.23 -13.38
N PRO A 15 1.96 -15.50 -14.14
CA PRO A 15 2.05 -16.68 -14.97
C PRO A 15 1.85 -17.96 -14.15
N LYS A 16 1.10 -18.94 -14.68
CA LYS A 16 0.77 -20.19 -13.96
C LYS A 16 1.99 -20.88 -13.36
N GLN A 17 3.13 -20.85 -14.06
CA GLN A 17 4.39 -21.48 -13.61
C GLN A 17 4.98 -20.80 -12.37
N LYS A 18 4.69 -19.51 -12.17
CA LYS A 18 5.21 -18.68 -11.08
C LYS A 18 4.22 -18.51 -9.92
N LEU A 19 3.00 -19.03 -10.07
CA LEU A 19 1.90 -18.78 -9.13
C LEU A 19 2.22 -19.33 -7.74
N ALA A 20 2.79 -20.54 -7.66
CA ALA A 20 3.15 -21.15 -6.39
C ALA A 20 4.24 -20.36 -5.65
N ASP A 21 5.24 -19.86 -6.38
CA ASP A 21 6.32 -19.04 -5.80
C ASP A 21 5.81 -17.67 -5.34
N PHE A 22 4.89 -17.07 -6.10
CA PHE A 22 4.21 -15.83 -5.72
C PHE A 22 3.40 -16.00 -4.43
N ASP A 23 2.57 -17.05 -4.35
CA ASP A 23 1.75 -17.34 -3.17
C ASP A 23 2.65 -17.59 -1.95
N LYS A 24 3.72 -18.37 -2.12
CA LYS A 24 4.71 -18.64 -1.06
C LYS A 24 5.42 -17.36 -0.60
N ALA A 25 5.86 -16.51 -1.52
CA ALA A 25 6.56 -15.27 -1.21
C ALA A 25 5.66 -14.29 -0.44
N PHE A 26 4.37 -14.20 -0.82
CA PHE A 26 3.39 -13.37 -0.13
C PHE A 26 3.06 -13.92 1.27
N HIS A 27 2.63 -15.18 1.37
CA HIS A 27 2.23 -15.77 2.65
C HIS A 27 3.39 -16.01 3.62
N GLY A 28 4.63 -16.09 3.13
CA GLY A 28 5.83 -16.19 3.96
C GLY A 28 6.22 -14.90 4.67
N ARG A 29 5.50 -13.79 4.46
CA ARG A 29 5.85 -12.48 5.00
C ARG A 29 4.92 -12.05 6.14
N SER A 30 5.52 -11.54 7.21
CA SER A 30 4.79 -10.98 8.36
C SER A 30 4.44 -9.49 8.20
N THR A 31 5.20 -8.76 7.38
CA THR A 31 4.99 -7.32 7.15
C THR A 31 5.11 -6.98 5.67
N TYR A 32 4.10 -6.28 5.16
CA TYR A 32 3.95 -5.94 3.74
C TYR A 32 4.30 -4.47 3.52
N THR A 33 5.59 -4.19 3.35
CA THR A 33 6.05 -2.83 3.03
C THR A 33 5.80 -2.51 1.56
N VAL A 34 5.82 -1.21 1.22
CA VAL A 34 5.73 -0.77 -0.18
C VAL A 34 6.85 -1.39 -1.02
N SER A 35 8.09 -1.38 -0.53
CA SER A 35 9.22 -2.00 -1.23
C SER A 35 8.98 -3.48 -1.50
N PHE A 36 8.54 -4.22 -0.49
CA PHE A 36 8.24 -5.65 -0.66
C PHE A 36 7.17 -5.88 -1.72
N MET A 37 6.07 -5.13 -1.68
CA MET A 37 4.98 -5.28 -2.65
C MET A 37 5.44 -4.87 -4.06
N THR A 38 6.24 -3.82 -4.20
CA THR A 38 6.84 -3.42 -5.48
C THR A 38 7.67 -4.57 -6.07
N ASP A 39 8.55 -5.15 -5.26
CA ASP A 39 9.44 -6.24 -5.69
C ASP A 39 8.63 -7.49 -6.08
N LEU A 40 7.65 -7.85 -5.26
CA LEU A 40 6.74 -8.97 -5.51
C LEU A 40 5.98 -8.80 -6.83
N ILE A 41 5.42 -7.61 -7.06
CA ILE A 41 4.70 -7.32 -8.31
C ILE A 41 5.66 -7.39 -9.50
N HIS A 42 6.82 -6.73 -9.42
CA HIS A 42 7.76 -6.67 -10.53
C HIS A 42 8.34 -8.05 -10.91
N GLN A 43 8.56 -8.93 -9.92
CA GLN A 43 9.16 -10.24 -10.13
C GLN A 43 8.18 -11.28 -10.72
N PHE A 44 6.91 -11.21 -10.29
CA PHE A 44 5.94 -12.27 -10.55
C PHE A 44 4.79 -11.87 -11.48
N VAL A 45 4.42 -10.59 -11.55
CA VAL A 45 3.26 -10.12 -12.32
C VAL A 45 3.66 -9.79 -13.76
N ASN A 46 2.90 -10.27 -14.73
CA ASN A 46 3.08 -9.86 -16.12
C ASN A 46 2.43 -8.51 -16.39
N LEU A 47 3.15 -7.42 -16.10
CA LEU A 47 2.66 -6.05 -16.26
C LEU A 47 2.30 -5.69 -17.71
N LYS A 48 2.99 -6.27 -18.69
CA LYS A 48 2.67 -6.07 -20.11
C LYS A 48 1.31 -6.66 -20.48
N TYR A 49 0.99 -7.83 -19.91
CA TYR A 49 -0.29 -8.49 -20.09
C TYR A 49 -1.40 -7.73 -19.35
N TYR A 50 -1.17 -7.35 -18.10
CA TYR A 50 -2.08 -6.53 -17.31
C TYR A 50 -2.49 -5.22 -18.04
N ALA A 51 -1.53 -4.49 -18.60
CA ALA A 51 -1.80 -3.22 -19.29
C ALA A 51 -2.60 -3.38 -20.60
N LYS A 52 -2.49 -4.54 -21.27
CA LYS A 52 -3.15 -4.79 -22.56
C LYS A 52 -4.48 -5.53 -22.42
N LEU A 53 -4.60 -6.40 -21.42
CA LEU A 53 -5.69 -7.33 -21.24
C LEU A 53 -6.08 -7.39 -19.75
N PRO A 54 -6.72 -6.33 -19.23
CA PRO A 54 -7.32 -6.39 -17.92
C PRO A 54 -8.43 -7.47 -17.90
N LYS A 55 -8.44 -8.29 -16.86
CA LYS A 55 -9.39 -9.39 -16.66
C LYS A 55 -10.71 -8.91 -16.08
N PHE A 56 -10.67 -7.85 -15.29
CA PHE A 56 -11.79 -7.24 -14.60
C PHE A 56 -11.87 -5.75 -14.94
N ARG A 57 -13.06 -5.19 -14.82
CA ARG A 57 -13.32 -3.78 -15.13
C ARG A 57 -12.62 -2.86 -14.13
N GLU A 58 -12.43 -3.36 -12.91
CA GLU A 58 -11.87 -2.65 -11.77
C GLU A 58 -10.33 -2.63 -11.79
N ASP A 59 -9.69 -3.39 -12.68
CA ASP A 59 -8.24 -3.55 -12.68
C ASP A 59 -7.50 -2.24 -12.92
N GLY A 60 -8.08 -1.29 -13.67
CA GLY A 60 -7.51 0.05 -13.82
C GLY A 60 -7.35 0.80 -12.49
N TYR A 61 -8.14 0.46 -11.47
CA TYR A 61 -8.02 1.02 -10.12
C TYR A 61 -6.97 0.30 -9.27
N LEU A 62 -6.56 -0.93 -9.62
CA LEU A 62 -5.62 -1.72 -8.82
C LEU A 62 -4.24 -1.05 -8.74
N PHE A 63 -3.73 -0.54 -9.87
CA PHE A 63 -2.48 0.22 -9.90
C PHE A 63 -2.60 1.57 -9.20
N ASN A 64 -3.73 2.26 -9.36
CA ASN A 64 -3.99 3.51 -8.63
C ASN A 64 -4.05 3.28 -7.13
N PHE A 65 -4.69 2.20 -6.68
CA PHE A 65 -4.73 1.81 -5.27
C PHE A 65 -3.32 1.51 -4.75
N PHE A 66 -2.49 0.81 -5.52
CA PHE A 66 -1.10 0.57 -5.15
C PHE A 66 -0.28 1.87 -5.00
N LEU A 67 -0.36 2.75 -6.00
CA LEU A 67 0.45 3.98 -6.05
C LEU A 67 -0.03 5.07 -5.07
N LEU A 68 -1.33 5.20 -4.87
CA LEU A 68 -1.91 6.24 -4.04
C LEU A 68 -2.15 5.71 -2.62
N GLU A 69 -3.09 4.79 -2.46
CA GLU A 69 -3.54 4.35 -1.13
C GLU A 69 -2.44 3.57 -0.39
N PHE A 70 -1.90 2.52 -1.02
CA PHE A 70 -0.94 1.65 -0.36
C PHE A 70 0.42 2.33 -0.17
N SER A 71 0.90 3.06 -1.17
CA SER A 71 2.22 3.69 -1.11
C SER A 71 2.24 4.98 -0.30
N GLN A 72 1.21 5.85 -0.40
CA GLN A 72 1.21 7.12 0.32
C GLN A 72 0.86 6.97 1.79
N ARG A 73 -0.03 6.04 2.18
CA ARG A 73 -0.33 5.77 3.61
C ARG A 73 0.91 5.34 4.39
N ASN A 74 1.85 4.69 3.72
CA ASN A 74 3.13 4.25 4.28
C ASN A 74 4.26 5.29 4.11
N SER A 75 3.97 6.45 3.52
CA SER A 75 4.98 7.50 3.31
C SER A 75 5.34 8.22 4.61
N LYS A 76 6.60 8.64 4.72
CA LYS A 76 7.10 9.43 5.85
C LYS A 76 6.31 10.74 6.06
N ARG A 77 5.77 11.32 4.98
CA ARG A 77 4.98 12.56 5.03
C ARG A 77 3.63 12.35 5.72
N VAL A 78 2.89 11.29 5.36
CA VAL A 78 1.61 10.99 6.01
C VAL A 78 1.81 10.61 7.48
N LYS A 79 2.91 9.92 7.80
CA LYS A 79 3.31 9.66 9.18
C LYS A 79 3.57 10.96 9.96
N ALA A 80 4.36 11.87 9.40
CA ALA A 80 4.63 13.18 10.00
C ALA A 80 3.36 14.02 10.20
N PHE A 81 2.43 14.04 9.24
CA PHE A 81 1.13 14.72 9.40
C PHE A 81 0.28 14.09 10.51
N ARG A 82 0.27 12.76 10.60
CA ARG A 82 -0.45 12.04 11.67
C ARG A 82 0.15 12.32 13.04
N ASP A 83 1.49 12.35 13.12
CA ASP A 83 2.21 12.64 14.36
C ASP A 83 1.99 14.12 14.77
N PHE A 84 1.98 15.05 13.82
CA PHE A 84 1.62 16.45 14.05
C PHE A 84 0.18 16.59 14.59
N ASN A 85 -0.81 15.95 13.96
CA ASN A 85 -2.20 15.97 14.43
C ASN A 85 -2.40 15.32 15.81
N LYS A 86 -1.51 14.41 16.21
CA LYS A 86 -1.50 13.77 17.53
C LYS A 86 -0.70 14.56 18.57
N THR A 87 0.05 15.58 18.17
CA THR A 87 0.80 16.42 19.09
C THR A 87 -0.21 17.27 19.88
N PRO A 88 -0.26 17.16 21.22
CA PRO A 88 -1.14 18.00 22.01
C PRO A 88 -0.83 19.47 21.73
N ARG A 89 -1.85 20.30 21.51
CA ARG A 89 -1.72 21.76 21.35
C ARG A 89 -1.35 22.38 22.71
N ASN A 90 -0.10 22.21 23.12
CA ASN A 90 0.41 22.67 24.43
C ASN A 90 0.67 24.19 24.49
N VAL A 91 0.28 24.95 23.47
CA VAL A 91 0.59 26.40 23.40
C VAL A 91 -0.65 27.27 23.65
N ASP A 92 -1.85 26.81 23.29
CA ASP A 92 -3.07 27.61 23.43
C ASP A 92 -3.83 27.40 24.75
N SER A 93 -3.61 26.29 25.46
CA SER A 93 -4.27 26.04 26.76
C SER A 93 -3.59 26.78 27.93
N SER A 94 -2.33 27.18 27.79
CA SER A 94 -1.57 27.86 28.84
C SER A 94 -1.70 29.38 28.78
N PHE A 95 -2.07 29.93 27.61
CA PHE A 95 -2.13 31.38 27.38
C PHE A 95 -3.49 32.00 27.74
N LEU A 96 -4.56 31.20 27.80
CA LEU A 96 -5.92 31.67 28.10
C LEU A 96 -6.29 31.64 29.59
N PHE A 97 -5.46 31.05 30.46
CA PHE A 97 -5.75 30.91 31.90
C PHE A 97 -4.71 31.52 32.85
N SER A 98 -3.69 32.20 32.34
CA SER A 98 -2.87 33.10 33.17
C SER A 98 -3.60 34.43 33.33
N ASN A 99 -4.64 34.43 34.16
CA ASN A 99 -5.24 35.66 34.68
C ASN A 99 -4.36 36.13 35.87
N PRO A 100 -3.93 37.40 35.94
CA PRO A 100 -3.24 37.94 37.12
C PRO A 100 -4.14 37.97 38.36
#